data_AF-A0A443P814-F1
#
_entry.id   AF-A0A443P814-F1
#
_cell.length_a   1.000
_cell.length_b   1.000
_cell.length_c   1.000
_cell.angle_alpha   90.00
_cell.angle_beta   90.00
_cell.angle_gamma   90.00
#
_symmetry.space_group_name_H-M   'P 1'
#
loop_
_entity.id
_entity.type
_entity.pdbx_description
1 polymer ?
#
loop_
_entity_poly.entity_id
_entity_poly.type
_entity_poly.pdbx_seq_one_letter_code
_entity_poly.pdbx_strand_id
1 'polypeptide(L)'
;MHRGFGTGAPIYMAAVLEYLAAEVLELAGNAARDNKKSRIIPRHVLLAVRNDEELGKLLNGVTIAHGGVLPNINAVLLPKRTEKGNVEVAKVPKSPKKA
;
A
#
# COMPACT_ATOMS: atom_id res chain seq x y z
N MET A 1 38.24 17.51 1.40
CA MET A 1 38.80 16.15 1.40
C MET A 1 37.84 15.22 2.15
N HIS A 2 37.11 14.35 1.47
CA HIS A 2 36.35 13.29 2.14
C HIS A 2 37.32 12.12 2.38
N ARG A 3 37.60 11.84 3.67
CA ARG A 3 38.44 10.71 4.09
C ARG A 3 37.70 9.39 3.77
N GLY A 4 38.45 8.32 3.50
CA GLY A 4 37.90 7.03 3.10
C GLY A 4 36.93 6.42 4.12
N PHE A 5 36.00 5.59 3.63
CA PHE A 5 35.03 4.87 4.45
C PHE A 5 35.68 3.63 5.07
N GLY A 6 35.29 3.27 6.30
CA GLY A 6 35.73 2.03 6.94
C GLY A 6 35.21 0.80 6.19
N THR A 7 35.96 -0.31 6.22
CA THR A 7 35.64 -1.54 5.47
C THR A 7 34.27 -2.14 5.82
N GLY A 8 33.79 -1.95 7.05
CA GLY A 8 32.47 -2.40 7.49
C GLY A 8 31.30 -1.51 7.05
N ALA A 9 31.55 -0.25 6.66
CA ALA A 9 30.50 0.68 6.26
C ALA A 9 29.63 0.19 5.08
N PRO A 10 30.19 -0.29 3.96
CA PRO A 10 29.37 -0.79 2.85
C PRO A 10 28.57 -2.05 3.22
N ILE A 11 29.11 -2.93 4.08
CA ILE A 11 28.43 -4.16 4.51
C ILE A 11 27.22 -3.81 5.38
N TYR A 12 27.40 -2.92 6.36
CA TYR A 12 26.32 -2.49 7.23
C TYR A 12 25.21 -1.79 6.44
N MET A 13 25.58 -0.87 5.53
CA MET A 13 24.60 -0.18 4.70
C MET A 13 23.86 -1.15 3.77
N ALA A 14 24.55 -2.13 3.18
CA ALA A 14 23.90 -3.14 2.34
C ALA A 14 22.87 -3.96 3.13
N ALA A 15 23.22 -4.42 4.33
CA ALA A 15 22.31 -5.19 5.18
C ALA A 15 21.06 -4.40 5.58
N VAL A 16 21.22 -3.11 5.93
CA VAL A 16 20.08 -2.24 6.27
C VAL A 16 19.18 -2.00 5.06
N LEU A 17 19.77 -1.76 3.88
CA LEU A 17 18.99 -1.57 2.64
C LEU A 17 18.25 -2.85 2.23
N GLU A 18 18.90 -4.02 2.38
CA GLU A 18 18.28 -5.32 2.11
C GLU A 18 17.09 -5.58 3.04
N TYR A 19 17.26 -5.35 4.35
CA TYR A 19 16.20 -5.50 5.33
C TYR A 19 14.97 -4.63 5.01
N LEU A 20 15.19 -3.34 4.75
CA LEU A 20 14.10 -2.42 4.41
C LEU A 20 13.41 -2.80 3.09
N ALA A 21 14.18 -3.23 2.09
CA ALA A 21 13.62 -3.69 0.82
C ALA A 21 12.76 -4.94 1.01
N ALA A 22 13.22 -5.90 1.81
CA ALA A 22 12.48 -7.13 2.11
C ALA A 22 11.15 -6.83 2.81
N GLU A 23 11.16 -5.98 3.84
CA GLU A 23 9.95 -5.59 4.59
C GLU A 23 8.90 -4.96 3.68
N VAL A 24 9.30 -3.99 2.85
CA VAL A 24 8.37 -3.35 1.89
C VAL A 24 7.84 -4.35 0.86
N LEU A 25 8.70 -5.25 0.36
CA LEU A 25 8.29 -6.26 -0.63
C LEU A 25 7.36 -7.32 -0.05
N GLU A 26 7.55 -7.72 1.21
CA GLU A 26 6.67 -8.66 1.90
C GLU A 26 5.26 -8.09 2.03
N LEU A 27 5.14 -6.89 2.60
CA LEU A 27 3.85 -6.22 2.79
C LEU A 27 3.18 -5.85 1.46
N ALA A 28 3.94 -5.38 0.46
CA ALA A 28 3.41 -5.09 -0.86
C ALA A 28 3.01 -6.37 -1.62
N GLY A 29 3.72 -7.48 -1.39
CA GLY A 29 3.38 -8.81 -1.88
C GLY A 29 2.05 -9.30 -1.29
N ASN A 30 1.87 -9.14 0.02
CA ASN A 30 0.60 -9.43 0.71
C ASN A 30 -0.53 -8.58 0.13
N ALA A 31 -0.34 -7.27 0.00
CA ALA A 31 -1.34 -6.39 -0.62
C ALA A 31 -1.66 -6.75 -2.08
N ALA A 32 -0.67 -7.22 -2.86
CA ALA A 32 -0.91 -7.72 -4.21
C ALA A 32 -1.76 -8.99 -4.21
N ARG A 33 -1.44 -9.93 -3.31
CA ARG A 33 -2.17 -11.18 -3.12
C ARG A 33 -3.62 -10.93 -2.72
N ASP A 34 -3.86 -10.01 -1.79
CA ASP A 34 -5.20 -9.65 -1.33
C ASP A 34 -6.04 -9.02 -2.46
N ASN A 35 -5.38 -8.27 -3.35
CA ASN A 35 -5.99 -7.74 -4.58
C ASN A 35 -6.06 -8.77 -5.72
N LYS A 36 -5.75 -10.05 -5.45
CA LYS A 36 -5.77 -11.17 -6.42
C LYS A 36 -4.87 -10.91 -7.64
N LYS A 37 -3.70 -10.32 -7.40
CA LYS A 37 -2.66 -10.05 -8.41
C LYS A 37 -1.37 -10.80 -8.05
N SER A 38 -0.67 -11.31 -9.05
CA SER A 38 0.65 -11.93 -8.88
C SER A 38 1.83 -10.94 -8.98
N ARG A 39 1.58 -9.72 -9.47
CA ARG A 39 2.59 -8.69 -9.67
C ARG A 39 2.35 -7.50 -8.74
N ILE A 40 3.40 -7.05 -8.07
CA ILE A 40 3.42 -5.80 -7.31
C ILE A 40 3.33 -4.62 -8.28
N ILE A 41 2.42 -3.68 -8.00
CA ILE A 41 2.25 -2.41 -8.73
C ILE A 41 2.33 -1.25 -7.73
N PRO A 42 2.47 0.02 -8.17
CA PRO A 42 2.62 1.15 -7.25
C PRO A 42 1.50 1.28 -6.20
N ARG A 43 0.26 0.87 -6.53
CA ARG A 43 -0.85 0.80 -5.56
C ARG A 43 -0.53 -0.11 -4.38
N HIS A 44 0.08 -1.28 -4.61
CA HIS A 44 0.40 -2.23 -3.55
C HIS A 44 1.49 -1.69 -2.63
N VAL A 45 2.50 -1.01 -3.19
CA VAL A 45 3.54 -0.32 -2.40
C VAL A 45 2.92 0.77 -1.54
N LEU A 46 1.99 1.57 -2.08
CA LEU A 46 1.29 2.57 -1.28
C LEU A 46 0.46 1.94 -0.16
N LEU A 47 -0.29 0.87 -0.44
CA LEU A 47 -1.07 0.18 0.59
C LEU A 47 -0.18 -0.40 1.70
N ALA A 48 0.97 -0.98 1.36
CA ALA A 48 1.93 -1.48 2.32
C ALA A 48 2.48 -0.37 3.22
N VAL A 49 3.05 0.68 2.61
CA VAL A 49 3.69 1.79 3.34
C VAL A 49 2.70 2.58 4.19
N ARG A 50 1.45 2.77 3.73
CA ARG A 50 0.48 3.62 4.44
C ARG A 50 -0.32 2.88 5.51
N ASN A 51 -0.40 1.55 5.45
CA ASN A 51 -1.03 0.75 6.52
C ASN A 51 -0.03 0.33 7.60
N ASP A 52 1.27 0.41 7.32
CA ASP A 52 2.32 0.17 8.31
C ASP A 52 2.76 1.47 9.00
N GLU A 53 2.82 1.46 10.34
CA GLU A 53 3.12 2.67 11.12
C GLU A 53 4.58 3.13 10.96
N GLU A 54 5.52 2.19 10.93
CA GLU A 54 6.95 2.48 10.90
C GLU A 54 7.38 2.95 9.50
N LEU A 55 6.97 2.24 8.45
CA LEU A 55 7.19 2.63 7.06
C LEU A 55 6.47 3.94 6.74
N GLY A 56 5.27 4.15 7.28
CA GLY A 56 4.52 5.39 7.12
C GLY A 56 5.25 6.60 7.71
N LYS A 57 5.91 6.43 8.85
CA LYS A 57 6.78 7.45 9.46
C LYS A 57 8.07 7.63 8.67
N LEU A 58 8.75 6.53 8.32
CA LEU A 58 10.02 6.54 7.59
C LEU A 58 9.90 7.25 6.23
N LEU A 59 8.79 7.02 5.52
CA LEU A 59 8.51 7.57 4.21
C LEU A 59 7.53 8.75 4.24
N ASN A 60 7.42 9.43 5.39
CA ASN A 60 6.62 10.63 5.49
C ASN A 60 7.14 11.72 4.53
N GLY A 61 6.24 12.40 3.83
CA GLY A 61 6.60 13.38 2.79
C GLY A 61 7.04 12.80 1.44
N VAL A 62 7.22 11.48 1.31
CA VAL A 62 7.53 10.82 0.03
C VAL A 62 6.25 10.59 -0.77
N THR A 63 6.27 10.97 -2.05
CA THR A 63 5.16 10.73 -3.00
C THR A 63 5.40 9.44 -3.78
N ILE A 64 4.48 8.48 -3.67
CA ILE A 64 4.50 7.25 -4.48
C ILE A 64 3.64 7.49 -5.72
N ALA A 65 4.31 7.71 -6.86
CA ALA A 65 3.64 7.92 -8.14
C ALA A 65 2.72 6.73 -8.48
N HIS A 66 1.51 7.02 -8.99
CA HIS A 66 0.48 6.01 -9.30
C HIS A 66 -0.01 5.16 -8.11
N GLY A 67 0.28 5.55 -6.86
CA GLY A 67 -0.16 4.82 -5.67
C GLY A 67 -1.62 5.10 -5.26
N GLY A 68 -2.13 6.31 -5.51
CA GLY A 68 -3.43 6.75 -4.99
C GLY A 68 -3.38 7.05 -3.48
N VAL A 69 -4.49 6.85 -2.77
CA VAL A 69 -4.61 7.05 -1.31
C VAL A 69 -5.32 5.89 -0.61
N LEU A 70 -5.15 5.73 0.70
CA LEU A 70 -5.98 4.81 1.47
C LEU A 70 -7.45 5.24 1.38
N PRO A 71 -8.39 4.31 1.12
CA PRO A 71 -9.81 4.64 1.16
C PRO A 71 -10.20 5.09 2.56
N ASN A 72 -10.60 6.34 2.70
CA ASN A 72 -11.10 6.89 3.95
C ASN A 72 -12.18 7.92 3.64
N ILE A 73 -13.38 7.74 4.18
CA ILE A 73 -14.50 8.66 4.03
C ILE A 73 -14.80 9.20 5.43
N ASN A 74 -14.74 10.53 5.59
CA ASN A 74 -15.10 11.15 6.86
C ASN A 74 -16.56 10.83 7.21
N ALA A 75 -16.83 10.45 8.47
CA ALA A 75 -18.15 10.00 8.91
C ALA A 75 -19.27 11.02 8.64
N VAL A 76 -18.96 12.33 8.62
CA VAL A 76 -19.93 13.39 8.30
C VAL A 76 -20.43 13.33 6.86
N LEU A 77 -19.63 12.75 5.96
CA LEU A 77 -19.98 12.58 4.54
C LEU A 77 -20.83 11.32 4.29
N LEU A 78 -20.99 10.46 5.29
CA LEU A 78 -21.84 9.28 5.16
C LEU A 78 -23.32 9.71 5.19
N PRO A 79 -24.20 9.01 4.45
CA PRO A 79 -25.63 9.27 4.50
C PRO A 79 -26.12 9.19 5.96
N LYS A 80 -26.94 10.17 6.38
CA LYS A 80 -27.61 10.08 7.68
C LYS A 80 -28.46 8.82 7.69
N ARG A 81 -28.26 7.95 8.69
CA ARG A 81 -29.03 6.70 8.85
C ARG A 81 -30.52 7.01 8.77
N THR A 82 -31.18 6.59 7.70
CA THR A 82 -32.62 6.35 7.69
C THR A 82 -32.81 4.91 8.16
N GLU A 83 -33.52 4.70 9.26
CA GLU A 83 -33.94 3.36 9.68
C GLU A 83 -34.76 2.72 8.55
N LYS A 84 -34.24 1.64 7.95
CA LYS A 84 -35.01 0.53 7.35
C LYS A 84 -34.09 -0.55 6.78
N GLY A 85 -34.13 -1.71 7.44
CA GLY A 85 -34.19 -3.05 6.84
C GLY A 85 -33.09 -3.49 5.87
N ASN A 86 -32.27 -4.44 6.32
CA ASN A 86 -31.70 -5.56 5.54
C ASN A 86 -31.71 -5.39 4.01
N VAL A 87 -30.65 -4.81 3.43
CA VAL A 87 -30.39 -4.91 1.99
C VAL A 87 -29.02 -5.52 1.80
N GLU A 88 -29.04 -6.79 1.41
CA GLU A 88 -27.89 -7.53 0.91
C GLU A 88 -27.17 -6.73 -0.17
N VAL A 89 -25.84 -6.72 -0.11
CA VAL A 89 -24.98 -6.05 -1.09
C VAL A 89 -25.24 -6.63 -2.48
N ALA A 90 -25.99 -5.90 -3.31
CA ALA A 90 -26.28 -6.26 -4.68
C ALA A 90 -24.97 -6.38 -5.49
N LYS A 91 -24.65 -7.60 -5.91
CA LYS A 91 -23.60 -7.89 -6.89
C LYS A 91 -23.95 -7.18 -8.20
N VAL A 92 -23.05 -6.32 -8.69
CA VAL A 92 -23.18 -5.65 -9.99
C VAL A 92 -23.20 -6.68 -11.13
N PRO A 93 -24.25 -6.76 -11.97
CA PRO A 93 -24.26 -7.66 -13.12
C PRO A 93 -23.33 -7.15 -14.24
N LYS A 94 -22.45 -8.03 -14.74
CA LYS A 94 -21.65 -7.80 -15.95
C LYS A 94 -22.57 -7.67 -17.16
N SER A 95 -22.42 -6.58 -17.91
CA SER A 95 -23.16 -6.28 -19.13
C SER A 95 -23.05 -7.41 -20.18
N PRO A 96 -24.15 -7.77 -20.87
CA PRO A 96 -24.12 -8.81 -21.90
C PRO A 96 -23.37 -8.35 -23.16
N LYS A 97 -22.50 -9.21 -23.70
CA LYS A 97 -21.92 -9.06 -25.04
C LYS A 97 -23.04 -9.19 -26.08
N LYS A 98 -23.14 -8.21 -26.97
CA LYS A 98 -24.01 -8.22 -28.15
C LYS A 98 -23.42 -9.18 -29.20
N ALA A 99 -24.31 -9.89 -29.88
CA ALA A 99 -24.15 -10.93 -30.92
C ALA A 99 -22.77 -11.07 -31.59
#